data_AF-A0AAF5DIZ8-F1
#
_entry.id   AF-A0AAF5DIZ8-F1
#
_cell.length_a   1.000
_cell.length_b   1.000
_cell.length_c   1.000
_cell.angle_alpha   90.00
_cell.angle_beta   90.00
_cell.angle_gamma   90.00
#
_symmetry.space_group_name_H-M   'P 1'
#
loop_
_entity.id
_entity.type
_entity.pdbx_description
1 polymer ?
#
loop_
_entity_poly.entity_id
_entity_poly.type
_entity_poly.pdbx_seq_one_letter_code
_entity_poly.pdbx_strand_id
1 'polypeptide(L)'
;MSADSSAPIQTNFPDFQEDKDFFELYIDNLKREFRLKRISSEQDKLDYLLLKLGSTTMQKLPSPAIGETFEGFTNRIKSKFRKPPSTQDYLIQLGLATAYLTHSSINHISDLILKSYPDADELRQTGELVSKMLPAAKTTFERFIISSTTKSTFAEAIETIKSLAQASSTNSNKTQVKSPIKCTHCQFIGHKAEECRRRHLPAADYAAKKEADQRQIKAENISKN
;
A
#
# COMPACT_ATOMS: atom_id res chain seq x y z
N MET A 1 -22.68 -49.48 -1.77
CA MET A 1 -22.88 -48.62 -0.58
C MET A 1 -21.54 -47.94 -0.37
N SER A 2 -21.29 -46.66 -0.62
CA SER A 2 -22.14 -45.47 -0.57
C SER A 2 -21.76 -44.53 -1.72
N ALA A 3 -22.75 -43.95 -2.41
CA ALA A 3 -22.52 -42.89 -3.38
C ALA A 3 -22.33 -41.58 -2.60
N ASP A 4 -21.08 -41.13 -2.50
CA ASP A 4 -20.73 -39.83 -1.96
C ASP A 4 -21.12 -38.77 -2.99
N SER A 5 -22.34 -38.25 -2.85
CA SER A 5 -22.91 -37.21 -3.70
C SER A 5 -22.40 -35.85 -3.21
N SER A 6 -21.14 -35.54 -3.51
CA SER A 6 -20.56 -34.22 -3.24
C SER A 6 -21.18 -33.21 -4.21
N ALA A 7 -22.02 -32.31 -3.70
CA ALA A 7 -22.53 -31.18 -4.46
C ALA A 7 -21.36 -30.37 -5.06
N PRO A 8 -21.48 -29.88 -6.31
CA PRO A 8 -20.42 -29.13 -6.95
C PRO A 8 -20.14 -27.85 -6.17
N ILE A 9 -18.88 -27.63 -5.79
CA ILE A 9 -18.43 -26.40 -5.15
C ILE A 9 -18.64 -25.26 -6.17
N GLN A 10 -19.60 -24.38 -5.88
CA GLN A 10 -19.83 -23.18 -6.69
C GLN A 10 -18.67 -22.20 -6.45
N THR A 11 -17.61 -22.36 -7.23
CA THR A 11 -16.61 -21.32 -7.42
C THR A 11 -17.01 -20.52 -8.65
N ASN A 12 -17.49 -19.29 -8.46
CA ASN A 12 -17.70 -18.35 -9.56
C ASN A 12 -16.50 -17.43 -9.60
N PHE A 13 -15.46 -17.83 -10.34
CA PHE A 13 -14.38 -16.91 -10.65
C PHE A 13 -14.91 -15.81 -11.57
N PRO A 14 -14.54 -14.53 -11.32
CA PRO A 14 -15.00 -13.43 -12.14
C PRO A 14 -14.51 -13.57 -13.59
N ASP A 15 -15.22 -12.92 -14.49
CA ASP A 15 -14.80 -12.82 -15.89
C ASP A 15 -13.50 -12.01 -15.99
N PHE A 16 -12.70 -12.30 -17.00
CA PHE A 16 -11.39 -11.67 -17.20
C PHE A 16 -11.53 -10.17 -17.49
N GLN A 17 -10.78 -9.35 -16.77
CA GLN A 17 -10.70 -7.91 -16.96
C GLN A 17 -9.32 -7.54 -17.51
N GLU A 18 -9.21 -7.26 -18.81
CA GLU A 18 -7.93 -7.00 -19.52
C GLU A 18 -7.09 -5.87 -18.86
N ASP A 19 -7.75 -4.89 -18.24
CA ASP A 19 -7.15 -3.77 -17.53
C ASP A 19 -6.68 -4.10 -16.09
N LYS A 20 -7.20 -5.16 -15.46
CA LYS A 20 -6.95 -5.49 -14.04
C LYS A 20 -6.28 -6.83 -13.80
N ASP A 21 -6.42 -7.78 -14.72
CA ASP A 21 -5.89 -9.13 -14.59
C ASP A 21 -4.63 -9.34 -15.44
N PHE A 22 -3.81 -10.31 -15.04
CA PHE A 22 -2.73 -10.82 -15.87
C PHE A 22 -3.18 -12.17 -16.42
N PHE A 23 -3.18 -12.32 -17.74
CA PHE A 23 -3.75 -13.50 -18.39
C PHE A 23 -3.15 -14.81 -17.88
N GLU A 24 -1.82 -14.87 -17.67
CA GLU A 24 -1.18 -16.07 -17.13
C GLU A 24 -1.70 -16.45 -15.73
N LEU A 25 -1.81 -15.48 -14.82
CA LEU A 25 -2.39 -15.71 -13.48
C LEU A 25 -3.87 -16.08 -13.55
N TYR A 26 -4.60 -15.50 -14.50
CA TYR A 26 -6.01 -15.83 -14.73
C TYR A 26 -6.19 -17.27 -15.22
N ILE A 27 -5.33 -17.72 -16.14
CA ILE A 27 -5.32 -19.10 -16.63
C ILE A 27 -5.03 -20.08 -15.49
N ASP A 28 -4.11 -19.78 -14.57
CA ASP A 28 -3.85 -20.65 -13.41
C ASP A 28 -5.07 -20.77 -12.49
N ASN A 29 -5.81 -19.68 -12.29
CA ASN A 29 -7.07 -19.70 -11.54
C ASN A 29 -8.15 -20.54 -12.27
N LEU A 30 -8.29 -20.39 -13.60
CA LEU A 30 -9.19 -21.22 -14.40
C LEU A 30 -8.81 -22.71 -14.33
N LYS A 31 -7.52 -23.05 -14.39
CA LYS A 31 -7.05 -24.44 -14.23
C LYS A 31 -7.40 -25.01 -12.85
N ARG A 32 -7.44 -24.20 -11.80
CA ARG A 32 -7.95 -24.61 -10.47
C ARG A 32 -9.46 -24.79 -10.51
N GLU A 33 -10.19 -23.89 -11.14
CA GLU A 33 -11.64 -23.99 -11.30
C GLU A 33 -12.05 -25.25 -12.07
N PHE A 34 -11.36 -25.59 -13.15
CA PHE A 34 -11.60 -26.83 -13.91
C PHE A 34 -11.47 -28.07 -13.03
N ARG A 35 -10.47 -28.10 -12.14
CA ARG A 35 -10.27 -29.20 -11.19
C ARG A 35 -11.43 -29.30 -10.19
N LEU A 36 -11.88 -28.16 -9.66
CA LEU A 36 -12.99 -28.11 -8.70
C LEU A 36 -14.33 -28.49 -9.33
N LYS A 37 -14.57 -28.04 -10.57
CA LYS A 37 -15.79 -28.31 -11.35
C LYS A 37 -15.73 -29.63 -12.12
N ARG A 38 -14.63 -30.38 -12.04
CA ARG A 38 -14.38 -31.64 -12.77
C ARG A 38 -14.54 -31.51 -14.29
N ILE A 39 -14.13 -30.37 -14.85
CA ILE A 39 -14.12 -30.13 -16.30
C ILE A 39 -12.86 -30.80 -16.88
N SER A 40 -13.05 -31.91 -17.60
CA SER A 40 -11.96 -32.72 -18.15
C SER A 40 -11.79 -32.59 -19.66
N SER A 41 -12.89 -32.38 -20.40
CA SER A 41 -12.90 -32.21 -21.86
C SER A 41 -12.12 -30.96 -22.29
N GLU A 42 -11.23 -31.09 -23.26
CA GLU A 42 -10.50 -29.94 -23.82
C GLU A 42 -11.43 -28.93 -24.49
N GLN A 43 -12.50 -29.42 -25.14
CA GLN A 43 -13.51 -28.57 -25.76
C GLN A 43 -14.25 -27.74 -24.69
N ASP A 44 -14.69 -28.38 -23.59
CA ASP A 44 -15.40 -27.67 -22.52
C ASP A 44 -14.50 -26.62 -21.85
N LYS A 45 -13.20 -26.91 -21.67
CA LYS A 45 -12.23 -25.94 -21.13
C LYS A 45 -12.07 -24.74 -22.06
N LEU A 46 -12.01 -24.97 -23.37
CA LEU A 46 -11.94 -23.89 -24.36
C LEU A 46 -13.21 -23.05 -24.32
N ASP A 47 -14.38 -23.66 -24.43
CA ASP A 47 -15.66 -22.94 -24.42
C ASP A 47 -15.83 -22.12 -23.13
N TYR A 48 -15.42 -22.69 -21.99
CA TYR A 48 -15.41 -21.99 -20.71
C TYR A 48 -14.47 -20.77 -20.72
N LEU A 49 -13.25 -20.93 -21.26
CA LEU A 49 -12.31 -19.81 -21.42
C LEU A 49 -12.90 -18.71 -22.31
N LEU A 50 -13.49 -19.04 -23.45
CA LEU A 50 -14.04 -18.05 -24.38
C LEU A 50 -15.20 -17.28 -23.73
N LEU A 51 -16.05 -17.97 -22.97
CA LEU A 51 -17.11 -17.36 -22.17
C LEU A 51 -16.51 -16.36 -21.16
N LYS A 52 -15.46 -16.79 -20.45
CA LYS A 52 -14.81 -16.01 -19.39
C LYS A 52 -14.00 -14.82 -19.89
N LEU A 53 -13.47 -14.87 -21.10
CA LEU A 53 -12.80 -13.74 -21.74
C LEU A 53 -13.77 -12.63 -22.16
N GLY A 54 -15.04 -12.97 -22.36
CA GLY A 54 -16.07 -12.04 -22.80
C GLY A 54 -15.94 -11.64 -24.27
N SER A 55 -17.03 -11.14 -24.85
CA SER A 55 -17.13 -10.83 -26.27
C SER A 55 -16.13 -9.78 -26.75
N THR A 56 -15.88 -8.74 -25.96
CA THR A 56 -14.96 -7.64 -26.30
C THR A 56 -13.52 -8.12 -26.47
N THR A 57 -13.03 -8.96 -25.56
CA THR A 57 -11.69 -9.53 -25.65
C THR A 57 -11.62 -10.50 -26.83
N MET A 58 -12.64 -11.33 -26.99
CA MET A 58 -12.74 -12.33 -28.06
C MET A 58 -12.64 -11.74 -29.46
N GLN A 59 -13.20 -10.54 -29.70
CA GLN A 59 -13.09 -9.85 -30.99
C GLN A 59 -11.65 -9.54 -31.42
N LYS A 60 -10.70 -9.48 -30.47
CA LYS A 60 -9.28 -9.19 -30.74
C LYS A 60 -8.42 -10.45 -30.89
N LEU A 61 -8.98 -11.63 -30.64
CA LEU A 61 -8.27 -12.90 -30.59
C LEU A 61 -8.56 -13.78 -31.81
N PRO A 62 -7.61 -14.62 -32.24
CA PRO A 62 -7.94 -15.66 -33.22
C PRO A 62 -8.93 -16.66 -32.58
N SER A 63 -9.77 -17.28 -33.40
CA SER A 63 -10.56 -18.43 -32.96
C SER A 63 -9.66 -19.66 -32.70
N PRO A 64 -10.04 -20.55 -31.77
CA PRO A 64 -9.38 -21.84 -31.62
C PRO A 64 -9.40 -22.63 -32.93
N ALA A 65 -8.31 -23.32 -33.26
CA ALA A 65 -8.28 -24.22 -34.41
C ALA A 65 -9.05 -25.51 -34.10
N ILE A 66 -9.54 -26.20 -35.13
CA ILE A 66 -10.24 -27.48 -34.96
C ILE A 66 -9.28 -28.49 -34.30
N GLY A 67 -9.68 -29.04 -33.17
CA GLY A 67 -8.87 -30.00 -32.40
C GLY A 67 -7.73 -29.39 -31.58
N GLU A 68 -7.65 -28.06 -31.49
CA GLU A 68 -6.70 -27.40 -30.60
C GLU A 68 -7.01 -27.72 -29.13
N THR A 69 -5.97 -27.90 -28.32
CA THR A 69 -6.13 -28.10 -26.88
C THR A 69 -6.22 -26.77 -26.15
N PHE A 70 -6.72 -26.79 -24.91
CA PHE A 70 -6.74 -25.61 -24.04
C PHE A 70 -5.33 -25.02 -23.86
N GLU A 71 -4.33 -25.87 -23.60
CA GLU A 71 -2.93 -25.44 -23.47
C GLU A 71 -2.37 -24.90 -24.80
N GLY A 72 -2.73 -25.50 -25.94
CA GLY A 72 -2.31 -25.01 -27.26
C GLY A 72 -2.83 -23.60 -27.53
N PHE A 73 -4.14 -23.40 -27.34
CA PHE A 73 -4.79 -22.12 -27.57
C PHE A 73 -4.27 -21.02 -26.64
N THR A 74 -4.23 -21.29 -25.32
CA THR A 74 -3.73 -20.34 -24.32
C THR A 74 -2.28 -19.93 -24.58
N ASN A 75 -1.41 -20.87 -24.96
CA ASN A 75 -0.03 -20.54 -25.34
C ASN A 75 0.07 -19.69 -26.61
N ARG A 76 -0.84 -19.88 -27.56
CA ARG A 76 -0.89 -19.11 -28.81
C ARG A 76 -1.33 -17.66 -28.58
N ILE A 77 -2.27 -17.43 -27.66
CA ILE A 77 -2.82 -16.10 -27.41
C ILE A 77 -2.13 -15.33 -26.27
N LYS A 78 -1.36 -15.98 -25.39
CA LYS A 78 -0.77 -15.33 -24.20
C LYS A 78 0.04 -14.07 -24.51
N SER A 79 0.72 -14.03 -25.66
CA SER A 79 1.54 -12.88 -26.08
C SER A 79 0.72 -11.62 -26.40
N LYS A 80 -0.59 -11.74 -26.58
CA LYS A 80 -1.51 -10.61 -26.79
C LYS A 80 -1.88 -9.89 -25.50
N PHE A 81 -1.56 -10.48 -24.35
CA PHE A 81 -1.89 -9.93 -23.04
C PHE A 81 -0.65 -9.41 -22.34
N ARG A 82 -0.86 -8.47 -21.42
CA ARG A 82 0.20 -7.98 -20.54
C ARG A 82 0.76 -9.13 -19.70
N LYS A 83 2.08 -9.16 -19.58
CA LYS A 83 2.79 -10.13 -18.74
C LYS A 83 2.71 -9.71 -17.27
N PRO A 84 2.62 -10.66 -16.33
CA PRO A 84 2.80 -10.34 -14.92
C PRO A 84 4.19 -9.73 -14.70
N PRO A 85 4.33 -8.78 -13.75
CA PRO A 85 5.65 -8.28 -13.36
C PRO A 85 6.52 -9.44 -12.91
N SER A 86 7.78 -9.42 -13.32
CA SER A 86 8.80 -10.36 -12.85
C SER A 86 9.16 -10.09 -11.38
N THR A 87 9.81 -11.04 -10.72
CA THR A 87 10.40 -10.81 -9.40
C THR A 87 11.33 -9.59 -9.38
N GLN A 88 12.07 -9.36 -10.47
CA GLN A 88 12.92 -8.18 -10.63
C GLN A 88 12.10 -6.88 -10.67
N ASP A 89 10.95 -6.88 -11.34
CA ASP A 89 10.05 -5.72 -11.37
C ASP A 89 9.47 -5.43 -9.98
N TYR A 90 9.14 -6.46 -9.21
CA TYR A 90 8.70 -6.29 -7.83
C TYR A 90 9.80 -5.77 -6.91
N LEU A 91 11.05 -6.23 -7.08
CA LEU A 91 12.19 -5.69 -6.36
C LEU A 91 12.41 -4.19 -6.64
N ILE A 92 12.25 -3.78 -7.91
CA ILE A 92 12.31 -2.36 -8.29
C ILE A 92 11.16 -1.58 -7.63
N GLN A 93 9.93 -2.08 -7.71
CA GLN A 93 8.77 -1.46 -7.06
C GLN A 93 8.96 -1.34 -5.54
N LEU A 94 9.44 -2.40 -4.88
CA LEU A 94 9.75 -2.41 -3.45
C LEU A 94 10.85 -1.39 -3.13
N GLY A 95 11.89 -1.29 -3.97
CA GLY A 95 12.96 -0.29 -3.87
C GLY A 95 12.44 1.15 -3.88
N LEU A 96 11.51 1.45 -4.79
CA LEU A 96 10.91 2.77 -5.00
C LEU A 96 9.76 3.09 -4.03
N ALA A 97 9.13 2.07 -3.43
CA ALA A 97 7.97 2.26 -2.57
C ALA A 97 8.31 3.07 -1.32
N THR A 98 7.55 4.14 -1.08
CA THR A 98 7.63 4.93 0.15
C THR A 98 6.75 4.29 1.21
N ALA A 99 7.34 3.97 2.36
CA ALA A 99 6.62 3.40 3.50
C ALA A 99 6.00 4.50 4.39
N TYR A 100 4.77 4.28 4.82
CA TYR A 100 4.06 5.09 5.82
C TYR A 100 3.50 4.18 6.92
N LEU A 101 3.41 4.69 8.15
CA LEU A 101 2.72 4.00 9.25
C LEU A 101 1.20 4.12 9.10
N THR A 102 0.66 3.47 8.07
CA THR A 102 -0.78 3.30 7.82
C THR A 102 -1.07 1.86 7.41
N HIS A 103 -2.26 1.36 7.70
CA HIS A 103 -2.64 -0.02 7.34
C HIS A 103 -2.50 -0.30 5.84
N SER A 104 -2.92 0.65 5.00
CA SER A 104 -2.82 0.52 3.55
C SER A 104 -1.37 0.42 3.08
N SER A 105 -0.48 1.28 3.59
CA SER A 105 0.93 1.24 3.24
C SER A 105 1.61 -0.03 3.74
N ILE A 106 1.29 -0.49 4.96
CA ILE A 106 1.87 -1.72 5.52
C ILE A 106 1.46 -2.93 4.67
N ASN A 107 0.17 -3.05 4.32
CA ASN A 107 -0.32 -4.12 3.45
C ASN A 107 0.32 -4.10 2.07
N HIS A 108 0.50 -2.91 1.49
CA HIS A 108 1.13 -2.76 0.18
C HIS A 108 2.60 -3.18 0.21
N ILE A 109 3.37 -2.72 1.20
CA ILE A 109 4.77 -3.11 1.34
C ILE A 109 4.91 -4.61 1.63
N SER A 110 4.05 -5.18 2.49
CA SER A 110 4.08 -6.62 2.75
C SER A 110 3.79 -7.45 1.50
N ASP A 111 2.84 -7.03 0.67
CA ASP A 111 2.53 -7.68 -0.61
C ASP A 111 3.71 -7.61 -1.59
N LEU A 112 4.36 -6.45 -1.70
CA LEU A 112 5.57 -6.29 -2.50
C LEU A 112 6.72 -7.16 -2.00
N ILE A 113 6.90 -7.33 -0.69
CA ILE A 113 7.95 -8.19 -0.11
C ILE A 113 7.70 -9.66 -0.49
N LEU A 114 6.48 -10.16 -0.32
CA LEU A 114 6.13 -11.54 -0.67
C LEU A 114 6.35 -11.82 -2.16
N LYS A 115 6.02 -10.85 -3.02
CA LYS A 115 6.22 -10.95 -4.48
C LYS A 115 7.68 -10.79 -4.92
N SER A 116 8.47 -10.04 -4.16
CA SER A 116 9.91 -9.82 -4.42
C SER A 116 10.77 -10.99 -3.94
N TYR A 117 10.31 -11.72 -2.92
CA TYR A 117 11.05 -12.80 -2.27
C TYR A 117 10.18 -14.04 -2.06
N PRO A 118 9.66 -14.67 -3.13
CA PRO A 118 8.73 -15.79 -3.02
C PRO A 118 9.32 -17.03 -2.32
N ASP A 119 10.63 -17.25 -2.47
CA ASP A 119 11.34 -18.42 -1.93
C ASP A 119 12.19 -18.11 -0.68
N ALA A 120 12.08 -16.89 -0.15
CA ALA A 120 12.81 -16.51 1.05
C ALA A 120 12.15 -17.09 2.31
N ASP A 121 12.97 -17.39 3.32
CA ASP A 121 12.47 -17.68 4.65
C ASP A 121 11.75 -16.47 5.27
N GLU A 122 10.85 -16.74 6.23
CA GLU A 122 10.08 -15.69 6.90
C GLU A 122 10.97 -14.68 7.62
N LEU A 123 12.12 -15.10 8.17
CA LEU A 123 13.04 -14.20 8.88
C LEU A 123 13.59 -13.12 7.94
N ARG A 124 13.96 -13.51 6.71
CA ARG A 124 14.36 -12.56 5.66
C ARG A 124 13.21 -11.63 5.28
N GLN A 125 12.01 -12.15 5.05
CA GLN A 125 10.85 -11.32 4.69
C GLN A 125 10.51 -10.31 5.81
N THR A 126 10.54 -10.75 7.06
CA THR A 126 10.34 -9.89 8.24
C THR A 126 11.44 -8.82 8.33
N GLY A 127 12.70 -9.18 8.10
CA GLY A 127 13.82 -8.23 8.09
C GLY A 127 13.63 -7.12 7.05
N GLU A 128 13.15 -7.46 5.85
CA GLU A 128 12.82 -6.50 4.79
C GLU A 128 11.67 -5.56 5.20
N LEU A 129 10.62 -6.11 5.81
CA LEU A 129 9.49 -5.31 6.31
C LEU A 129 9.95 -4.32 7.38
N VAL A 130 10.73 -4.78 8.36
CA VAL A 130 11.29 -3.94 9.42
C VAL A 130 12.16 -2.84 8.81
N SER A 131 13.09 -3.19 7.90
CA SER A 131 13.98 -2.24 7.22
C SER A 131 13.19 -1.15 6.47
N LYS A 132 12.10 -1.52 5.79
CA LYS A 132 11.22 -0.58 5.09
C LYS A 132 10.38 0.29 6.01
N MET A 133 9.95 -0.24 7.15
CA MET A 133 9.08 0.48 8.10
C MET A 133 9.85 1.38 9.06
N LEU A 134 11.10 1.09 9.37
CA LEU A 134 11.93 1.87 10.30
C LEU A 134 12.02 3.37 9.92
N PRO A 135 12.24 3.77 8.66
CA PRO A 135 12.24 5.17 8.25
C PRO A 135 10.90 5.90 8.47
N ALA A 136 9.78 5.16 8.49
CA ALA A 136 8.45 5.74 8.68
C ALA A 136 8.13 6.06 10.15
N ALA A 137 8.91 5.52 11.10
CA ALA A 137 8.74 5.78 12.52
C ALA A 137 9.26 7.18 12.93
N LYS A 138 8.39 7.94 13.59
CA LYS A 138 8.63 9.32 14.04
C LYS A 138 9.28 9.37 15.41
N THR A 139 9.04 8.36 16.25
CA THR A 139 9.51 8.32 17.64
C THR A 139 10.47 7.16 17.90
N THR A 140 11.32 7.29 18.92
CA THR A 140 12.19 6.20 19.39
C THR A 140 11.40 4.98 19.83
N PHE A 141 10.21 5.18 20.41
CA PHE A 141 9.32 4.09 20.83
C PHE A 141 8.77 3.31 19.64
N GLU A 142 8.30 4.00 18.60
CA GLU A 142 7.87 3.34 17.35
C GLU A 142 9.02 2.55 16.72
N ARG A 143 10.23 3.14 16.64
CA ARG A 143 11.43 2.45 16.13
C ARG A 143 11.77 1.21 16.94
N PHE A 144 11.67 1.28 18.26
CA PHE A 144 11.91 0.14 19.14
C PHE A 144 10.92 -0.99 18.86
N ILE A 145 9.61 -0.69 18.82
CA ILE A 145 8.58 -1.69 18.50
C ILE A 145 8.85 -2.33 17.14
N ILE A 146 9.05 -1.53 16.09
CA ILE A 146 9.33 -2.04 14.75
C ILE A 146 10.61 -2.90 14.73
N SER A 147 11.68 -2.48 15.39
CA SER A 147 12.92 -3.28 15.44
C SER A 147 12.74 -4.61 16.18
N SER A 148 11.87 -4.66 17.19
CA SER A 148 11.63 -5.85 18.01
C SER A 148 10.92 -6.97 17.25
N THR A 149 10.18 -6.64 16.18
CA THR A 149 9.45 -7.64 15.37
C THR A 149 10.35 -8.44 14.43
N THR A 150 11.64 -8.11 14.32
CA THR A 150 12.60 -8.84 13.45
C THR A 150 12.66 -10.34 13.74
N LYS A 151 12.30 -10.77 14.97
CA LYS A 151 12.31 -12.17 15.41
C LYS A 151 10.93 -12.86 15.34
N SER A 152 9.89 -12.13 14.96
CA SER A 152 8.53 -12.64 14.83
C SER A 152 8.31 -13.27 13.46
N THR A 153 7.24 -14.06 13.34
CA THR A 153 6.76 -14.48 12.01
C THR A 153 6.36 -13.26 11.17
N PHE A 154 6.33 -13.41 9.85
CA PHE A 154 5.99 -12.30 8.97
C PHE A 154 4.59 -11.73 9.25
N ALA A 155 3.62 -12.61 9.51
CA ALA A 155 2.25 -12.22 9.87
C ALA A 155 2.18 -11.47 11.21
N GLU A 156 2.88 -11.95 12.25
CA GLU A 156 2.94 -11.28 13.55
C GLU A 156 3.61 -9.90 13.47
N ALA A 157 4.67 -9.78 12.66
CA ALA A 157 5.33 -8.51 12.43
C ALA A 157 4.39 -7.49 11.77
N ILE A 158 3.63 -7.90 10.75
CA ILE A 158 2.61 -7.07 10.10
C ILE A 158 1.57 -6.57 11.11
N GLU A 159 1.00 -7.47 11.90
CA GLU A 159 -0.05 -7.11 12.87
C GLU A 159 0.49 -6.22 13.99
N THR A 160 1.71 -6.45 14.44
CA THR A 160 2.38 -5.59 15.43
C THR A 160 2.58 -4.17 14.88
N ILE A 161 3.09 -4.04 13.66
CA ILE A 161 3.32 -2.72 13.03
C ILE A 161 2.00 -2.01 12.71
N LYS A 162 0.95 -2.76 12.32
CA LYS A 162 -0.41 -2.20 12.15
C LYS A 162 -0.97 -1.66 13.46
N SER A 163 -0.87 -2.43 14.55
CA SER A 163 -1.36 -1.98 15.86
C SER A 163 -0.64 -0.71 16.34
N LEU A 164 0.67 -0.60 16.08
CA LEU A 164 1.43 0.62 16.30
C LEU A 164 0.88 1.80 15.49
N ALA A 165 0.60 1.61 14.19
CA ALA A 165 0.02 2.65 13.34
C ALA A 165 -1.35 3.14 13.86
N GLN A 166 -2.19 2.25 14.39
CA GLN A 166 -3.45 2.64 15.04
C GLN A 166 -3.24 3.44 16.32
N ALA A 167 -2.28 3.03 17.16
CA ALA A 167 -1.94 3.74 18.40
C ALA A 167 -1.42 5.16 18.11
N SER A 168 -0.59 5.31 17.08
CA SER A 168 -0.08 6.63 16.67
C SER A 168 -1.19 7.53 16.09
N SER A 169 -2.14 6.97 15.35
CA SER A 169 -3.30 7.71 14.83
C SER A 169 -4.30 8.12 15.92
N THR A 170 -4.49 7.29 16.94
CA THR A 170 -5.42 7.59 18.04
C THR A 170 -4.84 8.62 19.02
N ASN A 171 -3.52 8.63 19.20
CA ASN A 171 -2.84 9.63 20.03
C ASN A 171 -2.70 11.00 19.36
N SER A 172 -2.61 11.05 18.02
CA SER A 172 -2.60 12.31 17.27
C SER A 172 -3.96 13.03 17.30
N ASN A 173 -5.06 12.31 17.50
CA ASN A 173 -6.37 12.92 17.74
C ASN A 173 -6.63 13.33 19.20
N LYS A 174 -5.83 12.84 20.16
CA LYS A 174 -5.95 13.21 21.59
C LYS A 174 -5.03 14.34 22.02
N THR A 175 -4.04 14.68 21.21
CA THR A 175 -3.26 15.90 21.36
C THR A 175 -3.64 16.89 20.27
N GLN A 176 -4.82 17.50 20.39
CA GLN A 176 -4.88 18.91 20.02
C GLN A 176 -3.84 19.60 20.90
N VAL A 177 -2.63 19.79 20.37
CA VAL A 177 -1.74 20.82 20.83
C VAL A 177 -2.60 22.07 20.77
N LYS A 178 -3.14 22.50 21.91
CA LYS A 178 -3.86 23.77 22.03
C LYS A 178 -2.94 24.76 21.36
N SER A 179 -3.35 25.25 20.19
CA SER A 179 -2.58 26.22 19.43
C SER A 179 -2.11 27.28 20.43
N PRO A 180 -0.80 27.57 20.51
CA PRO A 180 -0.28 28.44 21.55
C PRO A 180 -1.15 29.69 21.64
N ILE A 181 -1.73 29.94 22.82
CA ILE A 181 -2.63 31.07 23.01
C ILE A 181 -1.84 32.33 22.70
N LYS A 182 -2.16 32.97 21.57
CA LYS A 182 -1.65 34.28 21.20
C LYS A 182 -2.49 35.33 21.93
N CYS A 183 -1.82 36.29 22.54
CA CYS A 183 -2.47 37.45 23.13
C CYS A 183 -3.17 38.25 22.02
N THR A 184 -4.48 38.46 22.10
CA THR A 184 -5.23 39.24 21.09
C THR A 184 -4.86 40.73 21.07
N HIS A 185 -4.18 41.23 22.12
CA HIS A 185 -3.71 42.63 22.19
C HIS A 185 -2.33 42.84 21.56
N CYS A 186 -1.38 41.93 21.81
CA CYS A 186 0.02 42.11 21.41
C CYS A 186 0.60 41.02 20.49
N GLN A 187 -0.18 39.98 20.19
CA GLN A 187 0.14 38.83 19.32
C GLN A 187 1.31 37.94 19.78
N PHE A 188 1.90 38.19 20.96
CA PHE A 188 2.86 37.27 21.58
C PHE A 188 2.16 36.02 22.12
N ILE A 189 2.85 34.89 22.01
CA ILE A 189 2.44 33.61 22.57
C ILE A 189 2.65 33.61 24.09
N GLY A 190 1.76 32.94 24.83
CA GLY A 190 1.98 32.56 26.23
C GLY A 190 1.25 33.40 27.28
N HIS A 191 0.32 34.26 26.87
CA HIS A 191 -0.54 35.00 27.80
C HIS A 191 -1.84 35.46 27.12
N LYS A 192 -2.92 35.67 27.90
CA LYS A 192 -4.18 36.24 27.40
C LYS A 192 -4.12 37.77 27.32
N ALA A 193 -5.06 38.41 26.62
CA ALA A 193 -5.22 39.88 26.71
C ALA A 193 -5.37 40.32 28.17
N GLU A 194 -6.12 39.52 28.95
CA GLU A 194 -6.23 39.36 30.42
C GLU A 194 -4.97 39.56 31.27
N GLU A 195 -3.79 39.32 30.68
CA GLU A 195 -2.49 39.29 31.37
C GLU A 195 -1.44 40.14 30.64
N CYS A 196 -1.82 40.82 29.55
CA CYS A 196 -0.87 41.53 28.70
C CYS A 196 -0.21 42.71 29.40
N ARG A 197 1.10 42.61 29.65
CA ARG A 197 1.91 43.71 30.21
C ARG A 197 1.93 44.96 29.30
N ARG A 198 1.59 44.83 28.01
CA ARG A 198 1.53 45.93 27.03
C ARG A 198 0.14 46.56 26.89
N ARG A 199 -0.81 46.32 27.82
CA ARG A 199 -2.15 46.94 27.77
C ARG A 199 -2.15 48.47 27.74
N HIS A 200 -1.10 49.10 28.24
CA HIS A 200 -0.92 50.56 28.22
C HIS A 200 -0.51 51.10 26.83
N LEU A 201 -0.17 50.23 25.88
CA LEU A 201 0.16 50.59 24.50
C LEU A 201 -1.02 50.24 23.56
N PRO A 202 -1.15 50.90 22.39
CA PRO A 202 -2.14 50.56 21.39
C PRO A 202 -2.06 49.07 20.98
N ALA A 203 -3.21 48.44 20.73
CA ALA A 203 -3.24 47.07 20.24
C ALA A 203 -2.53 46.99 18.87
N ALA A 204 -1.56 46.08 18.75
CA ALA A 204 -0.77 45.91 17.53
C ALA A 204 -0.09 44.54 17.53
N ASP A 205 0.35 44.07 16.35
CA ASP A 205 1.19 42.89 16.26
C ASP A 205 2.65 43.24 16.62
N TYR A 206 2.94 43.25 17.92
CA TYR A 206 4.30 43.51 18.42
C TYR A 206 5.25 42.35 18.12
N ALA A 207 4.74 41.15 17.83
CA ALA A 207 5.57 40.02 17.42
C ALA A 207 6.11 40.26 16.00
N ALA A 208 5.24 40.67 15.07
CA ALA A 208 5.62 41.05 13.71
C ALA A 208 6.54 42.27 13.67
N LYS A 209 6.27 43.31 14.48
CA LYS A 209 7.16 44.48 14.59
C LYS A 209 8.57 44.08 15.06
N LYS A 210 8.67 43.27 16.12
CA LYS A 210 9.97 42.78 16.61
C LYS A 210 10.72 41.96 15.55
N GLU A 211 10.01 41.15 14.77
CA GLU A 211 10.61 40.39 13.68
C GLU A 211 11.09 41.29 12.53
N ALA A 212 10.32 42.32 12.17
CA ALA A 212 10.71 43.31 11.17
C ALA A 212 11.97 44.09 11.62
N ASP A 213 12.01 44.56 12.87
CA ASP A 213 13.17 45.28 13.43
C ASP A 213 14.42 44.38 13.41
N GLN A 214 14.28 43.09 13.78
CA GLN A 214 15.38 42.13 13.72
C GLN A 214 15.88 41.85 12.30
N ARG A 215 14.97 41.83 11.31
CA ARG A 215 15.35 41.68 9.89
C ARG A 215 16.07 42.93 9.39
N GLN A 216 15.62 44.12 9.78
CA GLN A 216 16.28 45.38 9.42
C GLN A 216 17.69 45.48 10.03
N ILE A 217 17.85 45.18 11.32
CA ILE A 217 19.17 45.16 11.98
C ILE A 217 20.12 44.15 11.30
N LYS A 218 19.60 42.97 10.93
CA LYS A 218 20.39 41.98 10.17
C LYS A 218 20.78 42.50 8.79
N ALA A 219 19.88 43.15 8.08
CA ALA A 219 20.17 43.73 6.75
C ALA A 219 21.20 44.86 6.84
N GLU A 220 21.09 45.76 7.83
CA GLU A 220 22.04 46.85 8.05
C GLU A 220 23.44 46.32 8.41
N ASN A 221 23.53 45.27 9.24
CA ASN A 221 24.81 44.64 9.57
C ASN A 221 25.44 43.89 8.39
N ILE A 222 24.63 43.36 7.47
CA ILE A 222 25.14 42.76 6.22
C ILE A 222 25.63 43.85 5.26
N SER A 223 25.00 45.03 5.22
CA SER A 223 25.41 46.13 4.34
C SER A 223 26.67 46.89 4.79
N LYS A 224 27.08 46.71 6.05
CA LYS A 224 28.28 47.35 6.64
C LYS A 224 29.52 46.46 6.64
N ASN A 225 29.40 45.20 6.20
CA ASN A 225 30.49 44.24 6.01
C ASN A 225 30.68 43.94 4.53
#